data_AF-D7TCY7-F1
#
_entry.id   AF-D7TCY7-F1
#
_cell.length_a   1.000
_cell.length_b   1.000
_cell.length_c   1.000
_cell.angle_alpha   90.00
_cell.angle_beta   90.00
_cell.angle_gamma   90.00
#
_symmetry.space_group_name_H-M   'P 1'
#
loop_
_entity.id
_entity.type
_entity.pdbx_description
1 polymer ?
#
loop_
_entity_poly.entity_id
_entity_poly.type
_entity_poly.pdbx_seq_one_letter_code
_entity_poly.pdbx_strand_id
1 'polypeptide(L)'
;MIGFHWQADKFLYFYYFIFMCFTYFLMYGMMVVALTPGHQIAAIVSSFVVSFWNSFSGFLIPWPLMPVWWRWYYWASPVAWTIYCVIASQVADKTSPLEIPGRDPMPVNEFLKENLGFDHDFRVPVVFAHLGWVLLFLFVFAYGIEFLNFVFANGKSIEVMDMWKI
;
A
#
# COMPACT_ATOMS: atom_id res chain seq x y z
N MET A 1 14.65 13.62 -8.26
CA MET A 1 14.24 12.19 -8.29
C MET A 1 15.27 11.44 -9.11
N ILE A 2 15.91 10.39 -8.59
CA ILE A 2 16.94 9.66 -9.36
C ILE A 2 16.22 8.84 -10.44
N GLY A 3 16.48 9.14 -11.72
CA GLY A 3 15.92 8.41 -12.86
C GLY A 3 14.51 8.80 -13.32
N PHE A 4 13.80 9.68 -12.59
CA PHE A 4 12.50 10.22 -13.02
C PHE A 4 12.59 11.64 -13.57
N HIS A 5 11.61 12.02 -14.39
CA HIS A 5 11.58 13.32 -15.03
C HIS A 5 11.40 14.44 -13.99
N TRP A 6 12.20 15.50 -14.10
CA TRP A 6 12.17 16.63 -13.17
C TRP A 6 11.00 17.57 -13.48
N GLN A 7 9.78 17.16 -13.11
CA GLN A 7 8.60 18.03 -13.09
C GLN A 7 7.99 18.06 -11.69
N ALA A 8 7.51 19.25 -11.29
CA ALA A 8 7.04 19.51 -9.93
C ALA A 8 5.75 18.73 -9.59
N ASP A 9 4.84 18.58 -10.54
CA ASP A 9 3.62 17.80 -10.40
C ASP A 9 3.93 16.31 -10.15
N LYS A 10 4.79 15.70 -10.98
CA LYS A 10 5.23 14.30 -10.81
C LYS A 10 5.92 14.06 -9.48
N PHE A 11 6.71 15.03 -9.02
CA PHE A 11 7.36 14.98 -7.72
C PHE A 11 6.35 15.02 -6.56
N LEU A 12 5.37 15.92 -6.61
CA LEU A 12 4.35 16.04 -5.57
C LEU A 12 3.47 14.79 -5.48
N TYR A 13 3.08 14.22 -6.62
CA TYR A 13 2.37 12.94 -6.64
C TYR A 13 3.21 11.81 -6.05
N PHE A 14 4.47 11.69 -6.46
CA PHE A 14 5.38 10.68 -5.90
C PHE A 14 5.53 10.83 -4.39
N TYR A 15 5.77 12.06 -3.91
CA TYR A 15 5.89 12.35 -2.49
C TYR A 15 4.61 11.98 -1.73
N TYR A 16 3.43 12.37 -2.25
CA TYR A 16 2.14 12.05 -1.66
C TYR A 16 1.92 10.54 -1.51
N PHE A 17 2.15 9.76 -2.58
CA PHE A 17 1.91 8.32 -2.54
C PHE A 17 2.88 7.58 -1.63
N ILE A 18 4.16 7.98 -1.62
CA ILE A 18 5.15 7.40 -0.70
C ILE A 18 4.83 7.78 0.75
N PHE A 19 4.47 9.04 1.03
CA PHE A 19 4.06 9.47 2.36
C PHE A 19 2.83 8.72 2.88
N MET A 20 1.81 8.58 2.03
CA MET A 20 0.62 7.78 2.35
C MET A 20 0.96 6.31 2.54
N CYS A 21 1.91 5.77 1.77
CA CYS A 21 2.42 4.41 1.93
C CYS A 21 2.96 4.16 3.33
N PHE A 22 3.90 4.99 3.78
CA PHE A 22 4.44 4.89 5.13
C PHE A 22 3.36 5.09 6.21
N THR A 23 2.41 5.99 5.98
CA THR A 23 1.34 6.28 6.96
C THR A 23 0.39 5.10 7.12
N TYR A 24 -0.09 4.48 6.04
CA TYR A 24 -0.98 3.32 6.20
C TYR A 24 -0.23 2.11 6.77
N PHE A 25 1.06 1.90 6.45
CA PHE A 25 1.84 0.82 7.05
C PHE A 25 2.06 1.03 8.55
N LEU A 26 2.26 2.28 8.97
CA LEU A 26 2.33 2.63 10.39
C LEU A 26 1.00 2.35 11.09
N MET A 27 -0.12 2.83 10.54
CA MET A 27 -1.46 2.59 11.10
C MET A 27 -1.81 1.11 11.15
N TYR A 28 -1.44 0.36 10.11
CA TYR A 28 -1.59 -1.10 10.06
C TYR A 28 -0.79 -1.78 11.19
N GLY A 29 0.46 -1.40 11.40
CA GLY A 29 1.28 -1.94 12.50
C GLY A 29 0.63 -1.70 13.86
N MET A 30 0.12 -0.49 14.10
CA MET A 30 -0.59 -0.16 15.34
C MET A 30 -1.88 -0.96 15.48
N MET A 31 -2.66 -1.10 14.41
CA MET A 31 -3.89 -1.92 14.37
C MET A 31 -3.61 -3.37 14.75
N VAL A 32 -2.59 -4.01 14.17
CA VAL A 32 -2.28 -5.42 14.47
C VAL A 32 -1.86 -5.62 15.92
N VAL A 33 -1.09 -4.69 16.49
CA VAL A 33 -0.71 -4.75 17.91
C VAL A 33 -1.93 -4.58 18.82
N ALA A 34 -2.86 -3.68 18.49
CA ALA A 34 -4.09 -3.51 19.28
C ALA A 34 -5.02 -4.73 19.23
N LEU A 35 -5.05 -5.45 18.11
CA LEU A 35 -5.92 -6.61 17.92
C LEU A 35 -5.36 -7.93 18.49
N THR A 36 -4.10 -7.96 18.92
CA THR A 36 -3.43 -9.21 19.34
C THR A 36 -3.04 -9.17 20.82
N PRO A 37 -3.07 -10.33 21.52
CA PRO A 37 -2.77 -10.38 22.95
C PRO A 37 -1.27 -10.34 23.27
N GLY A 38 -0.39 -10.30 22.27
CA GLY A 38 1.06 -10.26 22.48
C GLY A 38 1.87 -9.98 21.20
N HIS A 39 3.07 -9.41 21.38
CA HIS A 39 3.92 -8.94 20.28
C HIS A 39 4.37 -10.05 19.32
N GLN A 40 4.62 -11.27 19.81
CA GLN A 40 5.02 -12.39 18.96
C GLN A 40 3.91 -12.78 17.97
N ILE A 41 2.66 -12.83 18.44
CA ILE A 41 1.50 -13.14 17.59
C ILE A 41 1.28 -11.99 16.58
N ALA A 42 1.40 -10.75 17.04
CA ALA A 42 1.36 -9.56 16.18
C ALA A 42 2.35 -9.66 15.02
N ALA A 43 3.60 -10.04 15.30
CA ALA A 43 4.67 -10.16 14.30
C ALA A 43 4.40 -11.28 13.28
N ILE A 44 3.87 -12.42 13.72
CA ILE A 44 3.54 -13.54 12.83
C ILE A 44 2.39 -13.15 11.88
N VAL A 45 1.32 -12.58 12.44
CA VAL A 45 0.15 -12.14 11.65
C VAL A 45 0.53 -11.03 10.69
N SER A 46 1.31 -10.05 11.15
CA SER A 46 1.72 -8.92 10.31
C SER A 46 2.56 -9.38 9.13
N SER A 47 3.54 -10.26 9.37
CA SER A 47 4.41 -10.82 8.33
C SER A 47 3.61 -11.57 7.27
N PHE A 48 2.68 -12.43 7.71
CA PHE A 48 1.84 -13.20 6.79
C PHE A 48 1.00 -12.30 5.87
N VAL A 49 0.29 -11.33 6.43
CA VAL A 49 -0.58 -10.43 5.66
C VAL A 49 0.23 -9.53 4.71
N VAL A 50 1.38 -9.01 5.16
CA VAL A 50 2.26 -8.18 4.32
C VAL A 50 2.87 -9.00 3.17
N SER A 51 3.23 -10.27 3.41
CA SER A 51 3.67 -11.16 2.33
C SER A 51 2.58 -11.33 1.27
N PHE A 52 1.34 -11.59 1.69
CA PHE A 52 0.21 -11.70 0.76
C PHE A 52 -0.04 -10.40 -0.02
N TRP A 53 0.00 -9.24 0.64
CA TRP A 53 -0.14 -7.95 -0.06
C TRP A 53 0.94 -7.73 -1.11
N ASN A 54 2.19 -8.10 -0.82
CA ASN A 54 3.30 -7.98 -1.77
C ASN A 54 3.15 -8.93 -2.96
N SER A 55 2.77 -10.19 -2.74
CA SER A 55 2.59 -11.18 -3.81
C SER A 55 1.52 -10.78 -4.83
N PHE A 56 0.41 -10.20 -4.37
CA PHE A 56 -0.72 -9.81 -5.22
C PHE A 56 -0.78 -8.31 -5.51
N SER A 57 0.32 -7.58 -5.33
CA SER A 57 0.40 -6.14 -5.59
C SER A 57 0.41 -5.75 -7.08
N GLY A 58 0.38 -6.73 -7.99
CA GLY A 58 0.48 -6.50 -9.44
C GLY A 58 1.92 -6.41 -9.97
N PHE A 59 2.93 -6.32 -9.10
CA PHE A 59 4.34 -6.31 -9.50
C PHE A 59 4.91 -7.70 -9.74
N LEU A 60 4.71 -8.63 -8.78
CA LEU A 60 5.18 -10.01 -8.90
C LEU A 60 4.31 -10.83 -9.86
N ILE A 61 2.99 -10.65 -9.77
CA ILE A 61 2.00 -11.28 -10.66
C ILE A 61 1.21 -10.15 -11.33
N PRO A 62 1.45 -9.87 -12.62
CA PRO A 62 0.71 -8.88 -13.38
C PRO A 62 -0.80 -9.14 -13.32
N TRP A 63 -1.59 -8.06 -13.22
CA TRP A 63 -3.05 -8.15 -13.12
C TRP A 63 -3.71 -9.00 -14.23
N PRO A 64 -3.29 -8.93 -15.52
CA PRO A 64 -3.90 -9.74 -16.57
C PRO A 64 -3.71 -11.25 -16.37
N LEU A 65 -2.61 -11.65 -15.72
CA LEU A 65 -2.27 -13.05 -15.45
C LEU A 65 -2.92 -13.59 -14.16
N MET A 66 -3.52 -12.71 -13.34
CA MET A 66 -4.20 -13.15 -12.12
C MET A 66 -5.49 -13.90 -12.43
N PRO A 67 -5.72 -15.06 -11.79
CA PRO A 67 -6.98 -15.79 -11.91
C PRO A 67 -8.16 -14.89 -11.55
N VAL A 68 -9.27 -15.01 -12.28
CA VAL A 68 -10.42 -14.10 -12.16
C VAL A 68 -10.94 -14.03 -10.71
N TRP A 69 -10.94 -15.16 -10.01
CA TRP A 69 -11.38 -15.25 -8.61
C TRP A 69 -10.42 -14.59 -7.61
N TRP A 70 -9.16 -14.29 -7.96
CA TRP A 70 -8.21 -13.56 -7.10
C TRP A 70 -8.14 -12.06 -7.41
N ARG A 71 -8.79 -11.59 -8.49
CA ARG A 71 -8.73 -10.18 -8.91
C ARG A 71 -9.34 -9.21 -7.91
N TRP A 72 -10.28 -9.64 -7.06
CA TRP A 72 -10.80 -8.78 -6.00
C TRP A 72 -9.73 -8.46 -4.94
N TYR A 73 -8.84 -9.41 -4.65
CA TYR A 73 -7.81 -9.24 -3.63
C TYR A 73 -6.76 -8.21 -4.05
N TYR A 74 -6.47 -8.11 -5.35
CA TYR A 74 -5.67 -7.02 -5.91
C TYR A 74 -6.21 -5.65 -5.48
N TRP A 75 -7.53 -5.45 -5.61
CA TRP A 75 -8.19 -4.20 -5.20
C TRP A 75 -8.32 -4.06 -3.67
N ALA A 76 -8.17 -5.14 -2.90
CA ALA A 76 -8.15 -5.10 -1.44
C ALA A 76 -6.74 -4.88 -0.85
N SER A 77 -5.68 -4.88 -1.67
CA SER A 77 -4.29 -4.73 -1.21
C SER A 77 -3.85 -3.27 -1.32
N PRO A 78 -3.62 -2.52 -0.22
CA PRO A 78 -3.17 -1.12 -0.28
C PRO A 78 -1.85 -0.95 -1.05
N VAL A 79 -0.99 -1.99 -1.02
CA VAL A 79 0.27 -2.02 -1.78
C VAL A 79 0.03 -2.01 -3.29
N ALA A 80 -0.99 -2.71 -3.78
CA ALA A 80 -1.36 -2.70 -5.19
C ALA A 80 -1.69 -1.29 -5.69
N TRP A 81 -2.48 -0.54 -4.90
CA TRP A 81 -2.84 0.84 -5.18
C TRP A 81 -1.61 1.76 -5.18
N THR A 82 -0.67 1.58 -4.26
CA THR A 82 0.58 2.38 -4.22
C THR A 82 1.42 2.14 -5.48
N ILE A 83 1.65 0.88 -5.86
CA ILE A 83 2.44 0.54 -7.06
C ILE A 83 1.76 1.08 -8.31
N TYR A 84 0.44 0.87 -8.43
CA TYR A 84 -0.37 1.39 -9.52
C TYR A 84 -0.17 2.90 -9.69
N CYS A 85 -0.26 3.67 -8.60
CA CYS A 85 -0.17 5.12 -8.67
C CYS A 85 1.23 5.66 -8.95
N VAL A 86 2.26 5.00 -8.42
CA VAL A 86 3.65 5.37 -8.74
C VAL A 86 3.91 5.14 -10.23
N ILE A 87 3.50 3.99 -10.78
CA ILE A 87 3.67 3.71 -12.22
C ILE A 87 2.83 4.67 -13.07
N ALA A 88 1.56 4.87 -12.70
CA ALA A 88 0.65 5.76 -13.43
C ALA A 88 1.13 7.21 -13.44
N SER A 89 1.68 7.73 -12.33
CA SER A 89 2.15 9.13 -12.26
C SER A 89 3.49 9.36 -12.96
N GLN A 90 4.38 8.37 -12.94
CA GLN A 90 5.75 8.54 -13.45
C GLN A 90 5.92 8.13 -14.92
N VAL A 91 5.17 7.13 -15.38
CA VAL A 91 5.46 6.45 -16.65
C VAL A 91 4.25 6.37 -17.58
N ALA A 92 3.01 6.37 -17.07
CA ALA A 92 1.83 6.14 -17.91
C ALA A 92 1.44 7.30 -18.85
N ASP A 93 2.07 8.47 -18.71
CA ASP A 93 1.94 9.60 -19.64
C ASP A 93 2.98 9.57 -20.78
N LYS A 94 3.91 8.60 -20.78
CA LYS A 94 4.94 8.49 -21.81
C LYS A 94 4.41 7.75 -23.04
N THR A 95 4.49 8.41 -24.19
CA THR A 95 4.13 7.87 -25.51
C THR A 95 5.34 7.49 -26.36
N SER A 96 6.56 7.56 -25.78
CA SER A 96 7.79 7.16 -26.46
C SER A 96 7.68 5.70 -26.93
N PRO A 97 8.14 5.38 -28.16
CA PRO A 97 8.13 4.01 -28.65
C PRO A 97 9.06 3.14 -27.80
N LEU A 98 8.52 2.01 -27.33
CA LEU A 98 9.26 0.98 -26.62
C LEU A 98 9.66 -0.10 -27.62
N GLU A 99 10.96 -0.35 -27.78
CA GLU A 99 11.44 -1.49 -28.54
C GLU A 99 11.28 -2.77 -27.72
N ILE A 100 10.48 -3.70 -28.23
CA ILE A 100 10.24 -4.99 -27.59
C ILE A 100 10.90 -6.07 -28.45
N PRO A 101 11.79 -6.90 -27.90
CA PRO A 101 12.39 -8.00 -28.66
C PRO A 101 11.31 -8.91 -29.24
N GLY A 102 11.22 -8.99 -30.58
CA GLY A 102 10.27 -9.87 -31.28
C GLY A 102 8.86 -9.31 -31.48
N ARG A 103 8.62 -8.01 -31.26
CA ARG A 103 7.35 -7.33 -31.55
C ARG A 103 7.60 -5.96 -32.17
N ASP A 104 6.63 -5.43 -32.91
CA ASP A 104 6.69 -4.05 -33.41
C ASP A 104 6.77 -3.05 -32.24
N PRO A 105 7.48 -1.91 -32.40
CA PRO A 105 7.54 -0.87 -31.38
C PRO A 105 6.15 -0.38 -31.02
N MET A 106 5.86 -0.34 -29.74
CA MET A 106 4.58 0.17 -29.22
C MET A 106 4.83 1.25 -28.17
N PRO A 107 3.93 2.25 -28.02
CA PRO A 107 4.12 3.31 -27.05
C PRO A 107 4.02 2.77 -25.61
N VAL A 108 4.81 3.36 -24.71
CA VAL A 108 4.95 2.90 -23.32
C VAL A 108 3.61 2.83 -22.58
N ASN A 109 2.76 3.85 -22.72
CA ASN A 109 1.43 3.87 -22.12
C ASN A 109 0.53 2.70 -22.55
N GLU A 110 0.56 2.33 -23.83
CA GLU A 110 -0.21 1.21 -24.38
C GLU A 110 0.36 -0.12 -23.87
N PHE A 111 1.69 -0.25 -23.80
CA PHE A 111 2.33 -1.41 -23.20
C PHE A 111 1.91 -1.62 -21.73
N LEU A 112 1.91 -0.54 -20.94
CA LEU A 112 1.50 -0.56 -19.53
C LEU A 112 0.03 -0.95 -19.37
N LYS A 113 -0.85 -0.48 -20.26
CA LYS A 113 -2.26 -0.79 -20.23
C LYS A 113 -2.53 -2.24 -20.63
N GLU A 114 -1.97 -2.71 -21.74
CA GLU A 114 -2.25 -4.03 -22.28
C GLU A 114 -1.58 -5.16 -21.50
N ASN A 115 -0.31 -4.98 -21.09
CA ASN A 115 0.46 -6.06 -20.48
C ASN A 115 0.45 -6.04 -18.95
N LEU A 116 0.24 -4.86 -18.34
CA LEU A 116 0.31 -4.70 -16.88
C LEU A 116 -1.02 -4.21 -16.26
N GLY A 117 -1.96 -3.70 -17.06
CA GLY A 117 -3.26 -3.23 -16.58
C GLY A 117 -3.24 -1.85 -15.92
N PHE A 118 -2.18 -1.05 -16.12
CA PHE A 118 -2.07 0.29 -15.54
C PHE A 118 -2.70 1.35 -16.46
N ASP A 119 -3.77 2.00 -15.98
CA ASP A 119 -4.45 3.10 -16.65
C ASP A 119 -4.22 4.45 -15.93
N HIS A 120 -3.90 5.48 -16.70
CA HIS A 120 -3.58 6.82 -16.22
C HIS A 120 -4.80 7.60 -15.70
N ASP A 121 -6.02 7.25 -16.14
CA ASP A 121 -7.25 7.92 -15.71
C ASP A 121 -7.71 7.51 -14.31
N PHE A 122 -7.13 6.46 -13.75
CA PHE A 122 -7.50 5.93 -12.44
C PHE A 122 -6.82 6.64 -11.25
N ARG A 123 -6.12 7.76 -11.48
CA ARG A 123 -5.33 8.47 -10.44
C ARG A 123 -6.17 9.04 -9.29
N VAL A 124 -7.31 9.66 -9.59
CA VAL A 124 -8.16 10.31 -8.58
C VAL A 124 -8.79 9.28 -7.62
N PRO A 125 -9.42 8.19 -8.10
CA PRO A 125 -9.90 7.13 -7.22
C PRO A 125 -8.84 6.57 -6.28
N VAL A 126 -7.60 6.41 -6.75
CA VAL A 126 -6.51 5.83 -5.96
C VAL A 126 -6.07 6.75 -4.83
N VAL A 127 -6.05 8.07 -5.04
CA VAL A 127 -5.75 9.07 -3.99
C VAL A 127 -6.76 8.92 -2.84
N PHE A 128 -8.05 8.88 -3.15
CA PHE A 128 -9.09 8.68 -2.14
C PHE A 128 -9.05 7.29 -1.49
N ALA A 129 -8.68 6.25 -2.23
CA ALA A 129 -8.52 4.91 -1.69
C ALA A 129 -7.44 4.85 -0.60
N HIS A 130 -6.31 5.54 -0.76
CA HIS A 130 -5.26 5.60 0.26
C HIS A 130 -5.75 6.29 1.55
N LEU A 131 -6.49 7.39 1.42
CA LEU A 131 -7.13 8.04 2.57
C LEU A 131 -8.12 7.10 3.26
N GLY A 132 -8.91 6.35 2.47
CA GLY A 132 -9.83 5.34 2.98
C GLY A 132 -9.12 4.26 3.80
N TRP A 133 -7.98 3.73 3.31
CA TRP A 133 -7.19 2.74 4.05
C TRP A 133 -6.62 3.27 5.36
N VAL A 134 -6.10 4.50 5.35
CA VAL A 134 -5.58 5.15 6.58
C VAL A 134 -6.70 5.29 7.61
N LEU A 135 -7.87 5.79 7.20
CA LEU A 135 -9.02 5.97 8.09
C LEU A 135 -9.56 4.62 8.58
N LEU A 136 -9.59 3.60 7.72
CA LEU A 136 -10.02 2.25 8.09
C LEU A 136 -9.09 1.66 9.17
N PHE A 137 -7.78 1.69 8.96
CA PHE A 137 -6.83 1.17 9.96
C PHE A 137 -6.88 1.97 11.25
N LEU A 138 -7.05 3.29 11.18
CA LEU A 138 -7.23 4.12 12.36
C LEU A 138 -8.50 3.76 13.13
N PHE A 139 -9.62 3.56 12.43
CA PHE A 139 -10.90 3.19 13.04
C PHE A 139 -10.80 1.82 13.73
N VAL A 140 -10.24 0.82 13.05
CA VAL A 140 -10.07 -0.52 13.61
C VAL A 140 -9.09 -0.50 14.80
N PHE A 141 -8.03 0.31 14.72
CA PHE A 141 -7.12 0.52 15.84
C PHE A 141 -7.82 1.14 17.06
N ALA A 142 -8.58 2.22 16.86
CA ALA A 142 -9.32 2.89 17.94
C ALA A 142 -10.34 1.94 18.59
N TYR A 143 -11.12 1.24 17.77
CA TYR A 143 -12.08 0.23 18.25
C TYR A 143 -11.40 -0.94 18.95
N GLY A 144 -10.26 -1.41 18.42
CA GLY A 144 -9.49 -2.51 19.00
C GLY A 144 -8.98 -2.19 20.40
N ILE A 145 -8.50 -0.96 20.63
CA ILE A 145 -8.10 -0.51 21.97
C ILE A 145 -9.30 -0.46 22.92
N GLU A 146 -10.42 0.10 22.49
CA GLU A 146 -11.60 0.27 23.33
C GLU A 146 -12.25 -1.06 23.72
N PHE A 147 -12.36 -1.99 22.77
CA PHE A 147 -13.10 -3.25 22.98
C PHE A 147 -12.24 -4.38 23.53
N LEU A 148 -11.05 -4.61 22.96
CA LEU A 148 -10.21 -5.76 23.33
C LEU A 148 -9.31 -5.46 24.53
N ASN A 149 -8.89 -4.20 24.65
CA ASN A 149 -8.11 -3.67 25.76
C ASN A 149 -6.89 -4.51 26.17
N PHE A 150 -6.32 -5.39 25.31
CA PHE A 150 -5.23 -6.30 25.66
C PHE A 150 -3.96 -5.56 26.15
N VAL A 151 -3.74 -4.36 25.62
CA VAL A 151 -2.61 -3.48 25.99
C VAL A 151 -2.76 -2.94 27.42
N PHE A 152 -3.98 -2.64 27.88
CA PHE A 152 -4.23 -2.07 29.21
C PHE A 152 -4.74 -3.11 30.23
N ALA A 153 -5.35 -4.20 29.78
CA ALA A 153 -5.89 -5.28 30.61
C ALA A 153 -4.80 -6.19 31.20
N ASN A 154 -3.61 -6.25 30.59
CA ASN A 154 -2.47 -7.03 31.09
C ASN A 154 -1.74 -6.38 32.29
N GLY A 155 -2.34 -5.41 32.98
CA GLY A 155 -1.84 -4.90 34.26
C GLY A 155 -0.49 -4.16 34.23
N LYS A 156 0.00 -3.79 33.05
CA LYS A 156 1.26 -3.03 32.87
C LYS A 156 1.08 -1.52 32.64
N SER A 157 -0.12 -0.99 32.89
CA SER A 157 -0.34 0.47 32.89
C SER A 157 0.41 1.19 34.02
N ILE A 158 0.93 0.47 35.01
CA ILE A 158 1.67 1.04 36.15
C ILE A 158 3.15 1.30 35.80
N GLU A 159 3.78 0.52 34.90
CA GLU A 159 5.23 0.66 34.64
C GLU A 159 5.59 1.97 33.91
N VAL A 160 4.73 2.49 33.03
CA VAL A 160 5.02 3.73 32.29
C VAL A 160 4.92 4.97 33.18
N MET A 161 4.08 4.94 34.22
CA MET A 161 3.85 6.08 35.13
C MET A 161 4.89 6.16 36.26
N ASP A 162 5.59 5.07 36.54
CA ASP A 162 6.72 5.05 37.49
C ASP A 162 8.07 5.34 36.83
N MET A 163 8.15 5.25 35.50
CA MET A 163 9.36 5.55 34.72
C MET A 163 9.69 7.05 34.63
N TRP A 164 8.77 7.92 35.04
CA TRP A 164 8.94 9.38 35.11
C TRP A 164 9.06 9.91 36.55
N LYS A 165 9.25 9.03 37.54
CA LYS A 165 9.45 9.39 38.96
C LYS A 165 10.91 9.29 39.40
N ILE A 166 11.85 9.67 38.52
CA ILE A 166 13.24 9.94 38.89
C ILE A 166 13.47 11.44 38.80
#